data_AF-A0A7C7TE35-F1
#
_entry.id   AF-A0A7C7TE35-F1
#
_cell.length_a   1.000
_cell.length_b   1.000
_cell.length_c   1.000
_cell.angle_alpha   90.00
_cell.angle_beta   90.00
_cell.angle_gamma   90.00
#
_symmetry.space_group_name_H-M   'P 1'
#
loop_
_entity.id
_entity.type
_entity.pdbx_description
1 polymer ?
#
loop_
_entity_poly.entity_id
_entity_poly.type
_entity_poly.pdbx_seq_one_letter_code
_entity_poly.pdbx_strand_id
1 'polypeptide(L)'
;MPARTGTAAFKHDPSLNGYLRLQELSVEADWPDLKTELLQHLRSTRGSWQADVKNTVDVFLHEDLLDDTIATVSGESYYHRGGVHRVMDTTLARCHRPDWVIENARPRAEEIMDSGKAQLYHHAADWL
;
A
#
# COMPACT_ATOMS: atom_id res chain seq x y z
N MET A 1 12.31 -19.23 -21.27
CA MET A 1 12.61 -18.13 -20.33
C MET A 1 11.29 -17.50 -19.84
N PRO A 2 10.48 -18.19 -19.02
CA PRO A 2 9.15 -17.71 -18.59
C PRO A 2 9.20 -16.55 -17.57
N ALA A 3 10.27 -16.45 -16.76
CA ALA A 3 10.40 -15.43 -15.72
C ALA A 3 10.46 -14.00 -16.26
N ARG A 4 11.18 -13.76 -17.38
CA ARG A 4 11.35 -12.41 -17.96
C ARG A 4 10.04 -11.80 -18.47
N THR A 5 9.14 -12.63 -19.01
CA THR A 5 7.81 -12.19 -19.46
C THR A 5 6.88 -11.91 -18.26
N GLY A 6 6.97 -12.72 -17.20
CA GLY A 6 6.24 -12.49 -15.96
C GLY A 6 6.64 -11.19 -15.26
N THR A 7 7.93 -10.86 -15.22
CA THR A 7 8.42 -9.59 -14.64
C THR A 7 7.88 -8.38 -15.41
N ALA A 8 7.83 -8.43 -16.74
CA ALA A 8 7.29 -7.33 -17.55
C ALA A 8 5.78 -7.14 -17.32
N ALA A 9 5.03 -8.23 -17.21
CA ALA A 9 3.60 -8.18 -16.89
C ALA A 9 3.36 -7.58 -15.49
N PHE A 10 4.13 -8.01 -14.49
CA PHE A 10 4.05 -7.45 -13.14
C PHE A 10 4.39 -5.97 -13.08
N LYS A 11 5.42 -5.53 -13.82
CA LYS A 11 5.80 -4.10 -13.84
C LYS A 11 4.72 -3.21 -14.46
N HIS A 12 3.91 -3.76 -15.36
CA HIS A 12 2.79 -3.07 -15.99
C HIS A 12 1.54 -3.05 -15.11
N ASP A 13 1.21 -4.19 -14.47
CA ASP A 13 0.06 -4.33 -13.57
C ASP A 13 0.49 -5.10 -12.31
N PRO A 14 1.06 -4.39 -11.31
CA PRO A 14 1.52 -5.04 -10.10
C PRO A 14 0.34 -5.64 -9.35
N SER A 15 0.47 -6.89 -8.90
CA SER A 15 -0.52 -7.58 -8.09
C SER A 15 0.12 -8.62 -7.19
N LEU A 16 -0.45 -8.86 -6.00
CA LEU A 16 0.07 -9.88 -5.09
C LEU A 16 0.09 -11.27 -5.74
N ASN A 17 -0.93 -11.61 -6.54
CA ASN A 17 -0.95 -12.88 -7.26
C ASN A 17 0.21 -12.98 -8.27
N GLY A 18 0.48 -11.92 -9.03
CA GLY A 18 1.61 -11.86 -9.95
C GLY A 18 2.95 -11.99 -9.24
N TYR A 19 3.09 -11.35 -8.08
CA TYR A 19 4.28 -11.44 -7.22
C TYR A 19 4.52 -12.88 -6.73
N LEU A 20 3.50 -13.53 -6.16
CA LEU A 20 3.60 -14.91 -5.66
C LEU A 20 3.88 -15.91 -6.80
N ARG A 21 3.27 -15.71 -7.98
CA ARG A 21 3.60 -16.55 -9.15
C ARG A 21 5.04 -16.39 -9.61
N LEU A 22 5.60 -15.19 -9.54
CA LEU A 22 7.02 -14.99 -9.83
C LEU A 22 7.89 -15.68 -8.78
N GLN A 23 7.52 -15.63 -7.51
CA GLN A 23 8.21 -16.35 -6.43
C GLN A 23 8.24 -17.86 -6.68
N GLU A 24 7.08 -18.46 -7.00
CA GLU A 24 6.96 -19.90 -7.26
C GLU A 24 7.76 -20.36 -8.49
N LEU A 25 7.84 -19.52 -9.52
CA LEU A 25 8.52 -19.84 -10.78
C LEU A 25 10.02 -19.51 -10.76
N SER A 26 10.50 -18.83 -9.72
CA SER A 26 11.89 -18.47 -9.57
C SER A 26 12.70 -19.62 -8.99
N VAL A 27 13.92 -19.78 -9.46
CA VAL A 27 14.90 -20.63 -8.77
C VAL A 27 15.26 -19.93 -7.46
N GLU A 28 15.36 -20.67 -6.36
CA GLU A 28 15.59 -20.13 -5.02
C GLU A 28 16.84 -19.20 -4.94
N ALA A 29 17.87 -19.48 -5.75
CA ALA A 29 19.07 -18.65 -5.86
C ALA A 29 18.85 -17.29 -6.55
N ASP A 30 17.91 -17.21 -7.50
CA ASP A 30 17.64 -16.00 -8.29
C ASP A 30 16.53 -15.14 -7.67
N TRP A 31 15.74 -15.71 -6.75
CA TRP A 31 14.61 -15.04 -6.12
C TRP A 31 14.99 -13.78 -5.32
N PRO A 32 16.05 -13.76 -4.49
CA PRO A 32 16.39 -12.56 -3.71
C PRO A 32 16.69 -11.33 -4.58
N ASP A 33 17.39 -11.53 -5.69
CA ASP A 33 17.71 -10.46 -6.64
C ASP A 33 16.47 -9.99 -7.38
N LEU A 34 15.66 -10.92 -7.88
CA LEU A 34 14.40 -10.60 -8.57
C LEU A 34 13.42 -9.88 -7.62
N LYS A 35 13.25 -10.38 -6.40
CA LYS A 35 12.43 -9.75 -5.36
C LYS A 35 12.85 -8.31 -5.11
N THR A 36 14.15 -8.07 -4.97
CA THR A 36 14.69 -6.72 -4.77
C THR A 36 14.33 -5.80 -5.94
N GLU A 37 14.47 -6.28 -7.18
CA GLU A 37 14.07 -5.55 -8.38
C GLU A 37 12.57 -5.21 -8.39
N LEU A 38 11.70 -6.17 -8.07
CA LEU A 38 10.25 -5.99 -8.03
C LEU A 38 9.83 -4.97 -6.97
N LEU A 39 10.38 -5.08 -5.76
CA LEU A 39 10.09 -4.15 -4.66
C LEU A 39 10.63 -2.74 -4.96
N GLN A 40 11.80 -2.63 -5.58
CA GLN A 40 12.34 -1.33 -6.00
C GLN A 40 11.49 -0.69 -7.09
N HIS A 41 10.97 -1.48 -8.04
CA HIS A 41 10.00 -1.00 -9.03
C HIS A 41 8.77 -0.41 -8.35
N LEU A 42 8.15 -1.13 -7.43
CA LEU A 42 6.98 -0.64 -6.66
C LEU A 42 7.27 0.67 -5.91
N ARG A 43 8.44 0.78 -5.26
CA ARG A 43 8.86 2.02 -4.59
C ARG A 43 9.04 3.19 -5.56
N SER A 44 9.53 2.93 -6.77
CA SER A 44 9.77 3.96 -7.78
C SER A 44 8.48 4.44 -8.48
N THR A 45 7.48 3.56 -8.60
CA THR A 45 6.19 3.89 -9.20
C THR A 45 5.17 4.39 -8.18
N ARG A 46 5.48 4.33 -6.88
CA ARG A 46 4.62 4.82 -5.79
C ARG A 46 4.22 6.28 -5.99
N GLY A 47 2.92 6.56 -5.89
CA GLY A 47 2.36 7.91 -6.11
C GLY A 47 2.22 8.31 -7.60
N SER A 48 2.62 7.46 -8.54
CA SER A 48 2.26 7.62 -9.95
C SER A 48 0.77 7.34 -10.14
N TRP A 49 0.11 8.09 -11.02
CA TRP A 49 -1.29 7.84 -11.40
C TRP A 49 -1.53 6.45 -12.00
N GLN A 50 -0.45 5.78 -12.43
CA GLN A 50 -0.48 4.44 -13.01
C GLN A 50 -0.35 3.32 -11.96
N ALA A 51 0.04 3.64 -10.72
CA ALA A 51 0.24 2.65 -9.68
C ALA A 51 -1.06 2.38 -8.93
N ASP A 52 -1.50 1.12 -8.91
CA ASP A 52 -2.58 0.70 -8.02
C ASP A 52 -2.04 0.63 -6.58
N VAL A 53 -2.46 1.60 -5.76
CA VAL A 53 -2.13 1.73 -4.34
C VAL A 53 -2.46 0.44 -3.59
N LYS A 54 -3.62 -0.17 -3.87
CA LYS A 54 -4.08 -1.37 -3.17
C LYS A 54 -3.13 -2.54 -3.44
N ASN A 55 -2.79 -2.77 -4.70
CA ASN A 55 -1.92 -3.88 -5.07
C ASN A 55 -0.49 -3.69 -4.54
N THR A 56 -0.01 -2.45 -4.51
CA THR A 56 1.29 -2.09 -3.94
C THR A 56 1.32 -2.36 -2.43
N VAL A 57 0.27 -1.95 -1.71
CA VAL A 57 0.08 -2.22 -0.29
C VAL A 57 0.02 -3.73 -0.01
N ASP A 58 -0.71 -4.49 -0.82
CA ASP A 58 -0.82 -5.94 -0.63
C ASP A 58 0.53 -6.66 -0.73
N VAL A 59 1.40 -6.25 -1.65
CA VAL A 59 2.76 -6.81 -1.78
C VAL A 59 3.65 -6.39 -0.60
N PHE A 60 3.63 -5.12 -0.19
CA PHE A 60 4.44 -4.68 0.97
C PHE A 60 3.99 -5.31 2.28
N LEU A 61 2.69 -5.50 2.50
CA LEU A 61 2.16 -6.20 3.66
C LEU A 61 2.51 -7.70 3.67
N HIS A 62 2.58 -8.33 2.49
CA HIS A 62 3.04 -9.71 2.38
C HIS A 62 4.51 -9.85 2.78
N GLU A 63 5.33 -8.85 2.41
CA GLU A 63 6.76 -8.80 2.73
C GLU A 63 7.09 -8.19 4.09
N ASP A 64 6.07 -7.87 4.89
CA ASP A 64 6.18 -7.21 6.19
C ASP A 64 6.93 -5.85 6.15
N LEU A 65 6.91 -5.19 4.99
CA LEU A 65 7.51 -3.88 4.76
C LEU A 65 6.54 -2.77 5.18
N LEU A 66 6.37 -2.64 6.49
CA LEU A 66 5.39 -1.71 7.07
C LEU A 66 5.71 -0.24 6.78
N ASP A 67 6.97 0.16 6.81
CA ASP A 67 7.36 1.55 6.48
C ASP A 67 7.04 1.90 5.02
N ASP A 68 7.27 0.96 4.10
CA ASP A 68 6.89 1.13 2.68
C ASP A 68 5.37 1.16 2.49
N THR A 69 4.64 0.37 3.28
CA THR A 69 3.17 0.36 3.29
C THR A 69 2.62 1.71 3.75
N ILE A 70 3.12 2.22 4.87
CA ILE A 70 2.78 3.53 5.43
C ILE A 70 3.07 4.65 4.42
N ALA A 71 4.25 4.63 3.80
CA ALA A 71 4.64 5.63 2.82
C ALA A 71 3.76 5.58 1.55
N THR A 72 3.19 4.42 1.22
CA THR A 72 2.27 4.26 0.08
C THR A 72 0.91 4.92 0.32
N VAL A 73 0.38 4.86 1.54
CA VAL A 73 -0.93 5.43 1.86
C VAL A 73 -0.87 6.86 2.40
N SER A 74 0.28 7.30 2.93
CA SER A 74 0.45 8.65 3.50
C SER A 74 0.23 9.76 2.46
N GLY A 75 0.55 9.50 1.18
CA GLY A 75 0.35 10.45 0.08
C GLY A 75 -1.04 10.42 -0.55
N GLU A 76 -1.92 9.51 -0.11
CA GLU A 76 -3.21 9.30 -0.73
C GLU A 76 -4.32 10.19 -0.14
N SER A 77 -5.16 10.69 -1.04
CA SER A 77 -6.35 11.47 -0.70
C SER A 77 -7.40 10.63 0.04
N TYR A 78 -8.31 11.30 0.75
CA TYR A 78 -9.44 10.67 1.45
C TYR A 78 -10.37 9.83 0.54
N TYR A 79 -10.26 9.91 -0.78
CA TYR A 79 -11.00 9.03 -1.68
C TYR A 79 -10.58 7.56 -1.59
N HIS A 80 -9.37 7.27 -1.07
CA HIS A 80 -8.85 5.92 -0.89
C HIS A 80 -9.04 5.37 0.55
N ARG A 81 -10.02 5.88 1.32
CA ARG A 81 -10.33 5.50 2.72
C ARG A 81 -10.18 4.02 3.04
N GLY A 82 -10.79 3.15 2.23
CA GLY A 82 -10.77 1.70 2.49
C GLY A 82 -9.36 1.10 2.54
N GLY A 83 -8.45 1.59 1.68
CA GLY A 83 -7.05 1.17 1.70
C GLY A 83 -6.30 1.70 2.91
N VAL A 84 -6.51 2.97 3.26
CA VAL A 84 -5.83 3.63 4.39
C VAL A 84 -6.25 3.02 5.73
N HIS A 85 -7.55 2.75 5.94
CA HIS A 85 -8.06 2.14 7.17
C HIS A 85 -7.47 0.75 7.38
N ARG A 86 -7.41 -0.08 6.33
CA ARG A 86 -6.78 -1.40 6.41
C ARG A 86 -5.31 -1.34 6.81
N VAL A 87 -4.57 -0.34 6.32
CA VAL A 87 -3.17 -0.14 6.72
C VAL A 87 -3.08 0.34 8.17
N MET A 88 -3.97 1.21 8.63
CA MET A 88 -4.08 1.63 10.03
C MET A 88 -4.33 0.44 10.96
N ASP A 89 -5.33 -0.38 10.68
CA ASP A 89 -5.64 -1.59 11.45
C ASP A 89 -4.45 -2.55 11.51
N THR A 90 -3.79 -2.76 10.36
CA THR A 90 -2.62 -3.65 10.28
C THR A 90 -1.44 -3.08 11.07
N THR A 91 -1.25 -1.77 11.05
CA THR A 91 -0.18 -1.08 11.78
C THR A 91 -0.41 -1.14 13.29
N LEU A 92 -1.65 -0.94 13.75
CA LEU A 92 -2.02 -1.11 15.17
C LEU A 92 -1.77 -2.56 15.63
N ALA A 93 -2.27 -3.53 14.86
CA ALA A 93 -2.18 -4.93 15.24
C ALA A 93 -0.73 -5.47 15.25
N ARG A 94 0.08 -5.09 14.27
CA ARG A 94 1.43 -5.67 14.07
C ARG A 94 2.57 -4.85 14.66
N CYS A 95 2.48 -3.52 14.65
CA CYS A 95 3.62 -2.65 14.92
C CYS A 95 3.47 -1.82 16.20
N HIS A 96 2.27 -1.77 16.80
CA HIS A 96 2.00 -0.93 17.98
C HIS A 96 2.49 0.51 17.77
N ARG A 97 2.25 1.09 16.58
CA ARG A 97 2.56 2.49 16.25
C ARG A 97 1.28 3.35 16.23
N PRO A 98 0.65 3.60 17.39
CA PRO A 98 -0.58 4.39 17.45
C PRO A 98 -0.34 5.85 17.06
N ASP A 99 0.86 6.39 17.29
CA ASP A 99 1.20 7.78 16.97
C ASP A 99 1.01 8.08 15.48
N TRP A 100 1.51 7.20 14.61
CA TRP A 100 1.32 7.36 13.16
C TRP A 100 -0.17 7.31 12.78
N VAL A 101 -0.93 6.41 13.39
CA VAL A 101 -2.36 6.25 13.12
C VAL A 101 -3.11 7.54 13.48
N ILE A 102 -2.80 8.12 14.64
CA ILE A 102 -3.38 9.39 15.11
C ILE A 102 -2.97 10.56 14.19
N GLU A 103 -1.67 10.67 13.87
CA GLU A 103 -1.14 11.71 12.98
C GLU A 103 -1.74 11.62 11.56
N ASN A 104 -2.08 10.41 11.11
CA ASN A 104 -2.66 10.16 9.79
C ASN A 104 -4.19 10.34 9.77
N ALA A 105 -4.88 9.94 10.84
CA ALA A 105 -6.33 10.05 11.00
C ALA A 105 -6.80 11.50 11.18
N ARG A 106 -6.16 12.22 12.11
CA ARG A 106 -6.58 13.54 12.56
C ARG A 106 -6.75 14.56 11.42
N PRO A 107 -5.75 14.80 10.54
CA PRO A 107 -5.90 15.80 9.48
C PRO A 107 -6.99 15.42 8.46
N ARG A 108 -7.25 14.12 8.25
CA ARG A 108 -8.31 13.65 7.36
C ARG A 108 -9.71 13.83 7.97
N ALA A 109 -9.84 13.62 9.28
CA ALA A 109 -11.06 13.97 10.00
C ALA A 109 -11.30 15.50 9.96
N GLU A 110 -10.26 16.31 10.22
CA GLU A 110 -10.32 17.77 10.18
C GLU A 110 -10.73 18.29 8.79
N GLU A 111 -10.14 17.79 7.70
CA GLU A 111 -10.51 18.17 6.32
C GLU A 111 -12.02 17.96 6.03
N ILE A 112 -12.59 16.87 6.53
CA ILE A 112 -14.02 16.58 6.38
C ILE A 112 -14.88 17.54 7.21
N MET A 113 -14.48 17.80 8.46
CA MET A 113 -15.18 18.71 9.36
C MET A 113 -15.19 20.14 8.83
N ASP A 114 -14.04 20.61 8.35
CA ASP A 114 -13.83 21.95 7.80
C ASP A 114 -14.58 22.18 6.49
N SER A 115 -14.95 21.11 5.77
CA SER A 115 -15.76 21.21 4.55
C SER A 115 -17.17 21.76 4.79
N GLY A 116 -17.64 21.82 6.05
CA GLY A 116 -18.96 22.32 6.43
C GLY A 116 -20.14 21.45 5.95
N LYS A 117 -19.86 20.29 5.36
CA LYS A 117 -20.87 19.38 4.83
C LYS A 117 -21.28 18.38 5.91
N ALA A 118 -22.28 18.74 6.71
CA ALA A 118 -22.76 17.91 7.84
C ALA A 118 -23.07 16.45 7.44
N GLN A 119 -23.52 16.22 6.20
CA GLN A 119 -23.75 14.88 5.66
C GLN A 119 -22.49 14.00 5.60
N LEU A 120 -21.28 14.57 5.64
CA LEU A 120 -20.00 13.87 5.63
C LEU A 120 -19.43 13.67 7.04
N TYR A 121 -20.06 14.15 8.12
CA TYR A 121 -19.45 14.03 9.45
C TYR A 121 -19.33 12.59 9.96
N HIS A 122 -20.21 11.68 9.53
CA HIS A 122 -20.06 10.25 9.83
C HIS A 122 -18.73 9.69 9.30
N HIS A 123 -18.31 10.16 8.13
CA HIS A 123 -17.02 9.82 7.54
C HIS A 123 -15.81 10.42 8.26
N ALA A 124 -15.99 11.47 9.09
CA ALA A 124 -14.94 11.97 9.97
C ALA A 124 -14.82 11.10 11.24
N ALA A 125 -15.94 10.59 11.75
CA ALA A 125 -15.95 9.66 12.87
C ALA A 125 -15.26 8.33 12.50
N ASP A 126 -15.39 7.85 11.26
CA ASP A 126 -14.70 6.63 10.81
C ASP A 126 -13.16 6.71 10.90
N TRP A 127 -12.58 7.93 10.96
CA TRP A 127 -11.14 8.12 11.09
C TRP A 127 -10.64 8.11 12.54
N LEU A 128 -11.52 8.28 13.54
CA LEU A 128 -11.17 8.44 14.95
C LEU A 128 -11.43 7.16 15.75
#